data_AF-X1CWX4-F1
#
_entry.id   AF-X1CWX4-F1
#
_cell.length_a   1.000
_cell.length_b   1.000
_cell.length_c   1.000
_cell.angle_alpha   90.00
_cell.angle_beta   90.00
_cell.angle_gamma   90.00
#
_symmetry.space_group_name_H-M   'P 1'
#
loop_
_entity.id
_entity.type
_entity.pdbx_description
1 polymer ?
#
loop_
_entity_poly.entity_id
_entity_poly.type
_entity_poly.pdbx_seq_one_letter_code
_entity_poly.pdbx_strand_id
1 'polypeptide(L)'
;QKLSYICQKMGLETNYSFNFYIHGPYSISLTNDYYHYHNNVPKMSTTYEPNNNEIKIFKKIEEFLFSHSVYCKKPIDLLEAATTIMYINEKNPDLLDDELFEKTKKNKQFLSDKTIIIANNIVKELLFKPEYLTDEIKDEIEMWDDVE
;
A
#
# COMPACT_ATOMS: atom_id res chain seq x y z
N GLN A 1 4.26 8.97 -7.11
CA GLN A 1 3.53 7.91 -7.85
C GLN A 1 3.15 6.76 -6.92
N LYS A 2 4.04 5.78 -6.65
CA LYS A 2 3.72 4.61 -5.80
C LYS A 2 3.22 4.95 -4.38
N LEU A 3 3.91 5.83 -3.66
CA LEU A 3 3.47 6.26 -2.32
C LEU A 3 2.13 6.99 -2.35
N SER A 4 1.94 7.91 -3.29
CA SER A 4 0.68 8.63 -3.46
C SER A 4 -0.49 7.67 -3.75
N TYR A 5 -0.25 6.62 -4.55
CA TYR A 5 -1.22 5.55 -4.79
C TYR A 5 -1.56 4.78 -3.52
N ILE A 6 -0.56 4.39 -2.71
CA ILE A 6 -0.76 3.73 -1.41
C ILE A 6 -1.64 4.61 -0.52
N CYS A 7 -1.30 5.89 -0.36
CA CYS A 7 -2.10 6.81 0.44
C CYS A 7 -3.55 6.89 -0.06
N GLN A 8 -3.76 6.97 -1.38
CA GLN A 8 -5.11 7.01 -1.96
C GLN A 8 -5.89 5.72 -1.69
N LYS A 9 -5.24 4.54 -1.76
CA LYS A 9 -5.88 3.26 -1.40
C LYS A 9 -6.22 3.14 0.08
N MET A 10 -5.49 3.85 0.93
CA MET A 10 -5.80 3.98 2.37
C MET A 10 -6.87 5.03 2.66
N GLY A 11 -7.39 5.72 1.64
CA GLY A 11 -8.47 6.72 1.78
C GLY A 11 -8.01 8.17 1.80
N LEU A 12 -6.76 8.47 1.43
CA LEU A 12 -6.34 9.86 1.20
C LEU A 12 -7.05 10.42 -0.04
N GLU A 13 -7.89 11.43 0.15
CA GLU A 13 -8.58 12.10 -0.94
C GLU A 13 -7.57 12.88 -1.79
N THR A 14 -7.45 12.51 -3.05
CA THR A 14 -6.61 13.23 -4.02
C THR A 14 -7.32 13.30 -5.36
N ASN A 15 -7.02 14.34 -6.13
CA ASN A 15 -7.55 14.52 -7.49
C ASN A 15 -6.73 13.74 -8.55
N TYR A 16 -5.93 12.76 -8.12
CA TYR A 16 -5.08 11.97 -9.00
C TYR A 16 -5.79 10.70 -9.41
N SER A 17 -5.90 10.47 -10.71
CA SER A 17 -6.28 9.17 -11.26
C SER A 17 -5.03 8.35 -11.57
N PHE A 18 -5.00 7.11 -11.14
CA PHE A 18 -3.90 6.18 -11.39
C PHE A 18 -4.33 5.06 -12.33
N ASN A 19 -3.47 4.78 -13.31
CA ASN A 19 -3.54 3.59 -14.14
C ASN A 19 -2.31 2.72 -13.87
N PHE A 20 -2.43 1.41 -14.08
CA PHE A 20 -1.28 0.51 -13.92
C PHE A 20 -0.48 0.44 -15.23
N TYR A 21 0.71 1.03 -15.24
CA TYR A 21 1.56 1.14 -16.43
C TYR A 21 2.96 0.58 -16.16
N ILE A 22 3.34 -0.50 -16.84
CA ILE A 22 4.65 -1.20 -16.87
C ILE A 22 5.28 -1.44 -15.47
N HIS A 23 5.74 -0.39 -14.79
CA HIS A 23 6.42 -0.39 -13.50
C HIS A 23 5.50 -0.10 -12.30
N GLY A 24 4.19 0.01 -12.50
CA GLY A 24 3.20 0.11 -11.41
C GLY A 24 2.20 1.25 -11.61
N PRO A 25 1.59 1.76 -10.53
CA PRO A 25 0.60 2.82 -10.64
C PRO A 25 1.24 4.12 -11.10
N TYR A 26 0.62 4.76 -12.08
CA TYR A 26 1.06 6.00 -12.67
C TYR A 26 -0.11 6.96 -12.87
N SER A 27 0.11 8.21 -12.45
CA SER A 27 -0.81 9.32 -12.65
C SER A 27 -0.12 10.43 -13.45
N ILE A 28 -0.71 10.78 -14.60
CA ILE A 28 -0.26 11.89 -15.45
C ILE A 28 -0.42 13.22 -14.70
N SER A 29 -1.56 13.43 -14.04
CA SER A 29 -1.80 14.67 -13.28
C SER A 29 -0.79 14.86 -12.16
N LEU A 30 -0.50 13.82 -11.38
CA LEU A 30 0.56 13.89 -10.35
C LEU A 30 1.94 14.17 -10.95
N THR A 31 2.23 13.62 -12.13
CA THR A 31 3.50 13.90 -12.82
C THR A 31 3.58 15.37 -13.25
N ASN A 32 2.49 15.90 -13.83
CA ASN A 32 2.41 17.29 -14.23
C ASN A 32 2.59 18.23 -13.02
N ASP A 33 1.95 17.95 -11.90
CA ASP A 33 2.08 18.75 -10.68
C ASP A 33 3.52 18.70 -10.14
N TYR A 34 4.14 17.53 -10.14
CA TYR A 34 5.55 17.40 -9.73
C TYR A 34 6.48 18.27 -10.57
N TYR A 35 6.29 18.33 -11.89
CA TYR A 35 7.11 19.17 -12.76
C TYR A 35 6.73 20.65 -12.68
N HIS A 36 5.44 20.97 -12.55
CA HIS A 36 4.97 22.34 -12.42
C HIS A 36 5.51 22.99 -11.13
N TYR A 37 5.49 22.25 -10.02
CA TYR A 37 5.95 22.70 -8.70
C TYR A 37 7.37 22.19 -8.34
N HIS A 38 8.21 21.86 -9.32
CA HIS A 38 9.54 21.24 -9.09
C HIS A 38 10.46 22.04 -8.16
N ASN A 39 10.29 23.37 -8.08
CA ASN A 39 11.05 24.24 -7.18
C ASN A 39 10.51 24.28 -5.74
N ASN A 40 9.23 23.92 -5.54
CA ASN A 40 8.54 23.97 -4.26
C ASN A 40 8.60 22.62 -3.54
N VAL A 41 8.48 21.51 -4.27
CA VAL A 41 8.48 20.15 -3.70
C VAL A 41 9.72 19.88 -2.82
N PRO A 42 10.96 20.17 -3.25
CA PRO A 42 12.15 19.93 -2.42
C PRO A 42 12.20 20.79 -1.15
N LYS A 43 11.54 21.96 -1.17
CA LYS A 43 11.48 22.86 -0.01
C LYS A 43 10.45 22.42 1.02
N MET A 44 9.58 21.46 0.69
CA MET A 44 8.45 21.02 1.50
C MET A 44 7.61 22.20 2.03
N SER A 45 7.57 23.30 1.27
CA SER A 45 6.88 24.52 1.68
C SER A 45 5.42 24.43 1.25
N THR A 46 4.55 24.22 2.23
CA THR A 46 3.10 24.16 2.06
C THR A 46 2.41 24.78 3.26
N THR A 47 1.28 25.44 3.04
CA THR A 47 0.37 25.89 4.11
C THR A 47 -0.66 24.81 4.45
N TYR A 48 -0.59 23.64 3.82
CA TYR A 48 -1.50 22.53 4.06
C TYR A 48 -1.20 21.88 5.41
N GLU A 49 -2.24 21.77 6.25
CA GLU A 49 -2.19 21.03 7.50
C GLU A 49 -3.00 19.75 7.35
N PRO A 50 -2.37 18.56 7.50
CA PRO A 50 -3.09 17.31 7.41
C PRO A 50 -4.15 17.17 8.51
N ASN A 51 -5.33 16.67 8.15
CA ASN A 51 -6.38 16.36 9.11
C ASN A 51 -6.07 15.06 9.89
N ASN A 52 -6.87 14.78 10.92
CA ASN A 52 -6.67 13.60 11.79
C ASN A 52 -6.68 12.26 11.04
N ASN A 53 -7.47 12.12 9.97
CA ASN A 53 -7.50 10.89 9.18
C ASN A 53 -6.21 10.71 8.38
N GLU A 54 -5.73 11.79 7.75
CA GLU A 54 -4.48 11.77 6.99
C GLU A 54 -3.28 11.48 7.89
N ILE A 55 -3.25 12.08 9.09
CA ILE A 55 -2.21 11.79 10.09
C ILE A 55 -2.22 10.31 10.47
N LYS A 56 -3.39 9.68 10.64
CA LYS A 56 -3.48 8.24 10.91
C LYS A 56 -2.92 7.41 9.75
N ILE A 57 -3.25 7.75 8.51
CA ILE A 57 -2.70 7.09 7.31
C ILE A 57 -1.16 7.20 7.30
N PHE A 58 -0.61 8.40 7.55
CA PHE A 58 0.84 8.61 7.54
C PHE A 58 1.55 7.82 8.63
N LYS A 59 1.01 7.78 9.85
CA LYS A 59 1.55 6.98 10.95
C LYS A 59 1.58 5.49 10.62
N LYS A 60 0.50 4.98 10.00
CA LYS A 60 0.40 3.57 9.60
C LYS A 60 1.42 3.22 8.51
N ILE A 61 1.65 4.12 7.55
CA ILE A 61 2.72 3.96 6.55
C ILE A 61 4.10 3.96 7.21
N GLU A 62 4.35 4.87 8.15
CA GLU A 62 5.61 4.93 8.88
C GLU A 62 5.90 3.63 9.65
N GLU A 63 4.89 3.15 10.38
CA GLU A 63 4.95 1.94 11.20
C GLU A 63 5.18 0.67 10.38
N PHE A 64 4.34 0.41 9.36
CA PHE A 64 4.35 -0.88 8.67
C PHE A 64 5.22 -0.90 7.42
N LEU A 65 5.42 0.23 6.73
CA LEU A 65 6.16 0.28 5.49
C LEU A 65 7.58 0.83 5.68
N PHE A 66 7.72 2.05 6.22
CA PHE A 66 9.03 2.71 6.30
C PHE A 66 9.96 2.10 7.34
N SER A 67 9.41 1.62 8.45
CA SER A 67 10.18 0.96 9.51
C SER A 67 10.58 -0.48 9.17
N HIS A 68 10.03 -1.06 8.11
CA HIS A 68 10.30 -2.46 7.76
C HIS A 68 11.71 -2.63 7.18
N SER A 69 12.47 -3.62 7.67
CA SER A 69 13.88 -3.83 7.29
C SER A 69 14.13 -4.01 5.78
N VAL A 70 13.14 -4.54 5.05
CA VAL A 70 13.20 -4.66 3.58
C VAL A 70 13.10 -3.30 2.90
N TYR A 71 12.30 -2.37 3.43
CA TYR A 71 12.20 -1.02 2.89
C TYR A 71 13.56 -0.31 2.96
N CYS A 72 14.27 -0.44 4.09
CA CYS A 72 15.60 0.15 4.24
C CYS A 72 16.64 -0.36 3.24
N LYS A 73 16.50 -1.61 2.78
CA LYS A 73 17.45 -2.24 1.85
C LYS A 73 17.04 -2.11 0.38
N LYS A 74 15.75 -2.21 0.10
CA LYS A 74 15.17 -2.30 -1.24
C LYS A 74 13.80 -1.59 -1.28
N PRO A 75 13.76 -0.25 -1.10
CA PRO A 75 12.51 0.48 -0.97
C PRO A 75 11.68 0.42 -2.25
N ILE A 76 12.33 0.49 -3.42
CA ILE A 76 11.66 0.47 -4.72
C ILE A 76 10.99 -0.89 -4.98
N ASP A 77 11.69 -1.99 -4.72
CA ASP A 77 11.16 -3.35 -4.89
C ASP A 77 9.94 -3.57 -3.99
N LEU A 78 10.01 -3.13 -2.73
CA LEU A 78 8.91 -3.28 -1.78
C LEU A 78 7.69 -2.44 -2.18
N LEU A 79 7.90 -1.18 -2.58
CA LEU A 79 6.83 -0.33 -3.08
C LEU A 79 6.20 -0.89 -4.36
N GLU A 80 7.00 -1.48 -5.25
CA GLU A 80 6.52 -2.09 -6.47
C GLU A 80 5.69 -3.34 -6.20
N ALA A 81 6.15 -4.20 -5.28
CA ALA A 81 5.39 -5.35 -4.81
C ALA A 81 4.06 -4.92 -4.18
N ALA A 82 4.10 -4.01 -3.20
CA ALA A 82 2.93 -3.57 -2.46
C ALA A 82 1.87 -2.94 -3.37
N THR A 83 2.28 -2.04 -4.26
CA THR A 83 1.33 -1.40 -5.19
C THR A 83 0.77 -2.36 -6.25
N THR A 84 1.55 -3.37 -6.67
CA THR A 84 1.07 -4.44 -7.55
C THR A 84 0.03 -5.31 -6.86
N ILE A 85 0.30 -5.70 -5.62
CA ILE A 85 -0.62 -6.48 -4.80
C ILE A 85 -1.94 -5.71 -4.57
N MET A 86 -1.86 -4.45 -4.15
CA MET A 86 -3.05 -3.60 -3.98
C MET A 86 -3.89 -3.50 -5.25
N TYR A 87 -3.24 -3.36 -6.42
CA TYR A 87 -3.94 -3.29 -7.71
C TYR A 87 -4.59 -4.61 -8.11
N ILE A 88 -3.88 -5.73 -7.98
CA ILE A 88 -4.41 -7.06 -8.32
C ILE A 88 -5.59 -7.38 -7.41
N ASN A 89 -5.46 -7.14 -6.10
CA ASN A 89 -6.50 -7.37 -5.11
C ASN A 89 -7.74 -6.51 -5.38
N GLU A 90 -7.57 -5.22 -5.68
CA GLU A 90 -8.70 -4.34 -6.05
C GLU A 90 -9.46 -4.84 -7.29
N LYS A 91 -8.76 -5.42 -8.26
CA LYS A 91 -9.39 -5.95 -9.48
C LYS A 91 -9.95 -7.36 -9.32
N ASN A 92 -9.55 -8.08 -8.27
CA ASN A 92 -9.90 -9.47 -8.03
C ASN A 92 -9.98 -9.71 -6.51
N PRO A 93 -11.00 -9.19 -5.82
CA PRO A 93 -11.07 -9.18 -4.35
C PRO A 93 -11.18 -10.58 -3.72
N ASP A 94 -11.60 -11.57 -4.50
CA ASP A 94 -11.81 -12.95 -4.03
C ASP A 94 -10.56 -13.83 -4.17
N LEU A 95 -9.41 -13.27 -4.59
CA LEU A 95 -8.18 -14.04 -4.72
C LEU A 95 -7.61 -14.44 -3.36
N LEU A 96 -7.18 -15.69 -3.29
CA LEU A 96 -6.41 -16.17 -2.15
C LEU A 96 -4.97 -15.65 -2.19
N ASP A 97 -4.28 -15.69 -1.06
CA ASP A 97 -2.90 -15.20 -0.93
C ASP A 97 -1.93 -15.86 -1.91
N ASP A 98 -2.03 -17.18 -2.11
CA ASP A 98 -1.18 -17.91 -3.03
C ASP A 98 -1.41 -17.46 -4.48
N GLU A 99 -2.66 -17.22 -4.87
CA GLU A 99 -2.99 -16.73 -6.20
C GLU A 99 -2.52 -15.28 -6.41
N LEU A 100 -2.62 -14.46 -5.35
CA LEU A 100 -2.13 -13.09 -5.33
C LEU A 100 -0.60 -13.04 -5.42
N PHE A 101 0.09 -13.94 -4.73
CA PHE A 101 1.53 -14.16 -4.84
C PHE A 101 1.91 -14.54 -6.28
N GLU A 102 1.29 -15.57 -6.84
CA GLU A 102 1.60 -16.06 -8.19
C GLU A 102 1.36 -15.00 -9.26
N LYS A 103 0.24 -14.27 -9.19
CA LYS A 103 -0.04 -13.16 -10.12
C LYS A 103 0.96 -12.03 -9.95
N THR A 104 1.35 -11.69 -8.72
CA THR A 104 2.36 -10.66 -8.48
C THR A 104 3.71 -11.08 -9.03
N LYS A 105 4.13 -12.33 -8.78
CA LYS A 105 5.38 -12.90 -9.30
C LYS A 105 5.41 -12.92 -10.82
N LYS A 106 4.31 -13.31 -11.46
CA LYS A 106 4.16 -13.29 -12.91
C LYS A 106 4.29 -11.87 -13.49
N ASN A 107 3.70 -10.87 -12.84
CA ASN A 107 3.80 -9.47 -13.25
C ASN A 107 5.20 -8.87 -13.00
N LYS A 108 5.87 -9.32 -11.94
CA LYS A 108 7.11 -8.74 -11.42
C LYS A 108 8.16 -9.83 -11.17
N GLN A 109 8.55 -10.52 -12.24
CA GLN A 109 9.44 -11.69 -12.19
C GLN A 109 10.79 -11.42 -11.54
N PHE A 110 11.26 -10.17 -11.59
CA PHE A 110 12.53 -9.72 -11.01
C PHE A 110 12.47 -9.56 -9.47
N LEU A 111 11.27 -9.52 -8.87
CA LEU A 111 11.14 -9.43 -7.42
C LEU A 111 11.42 -10.79 -6.79
N SER A 112 12.15 -10.79 -5.67
CA SER A 112 12.34 -12.00 -4.87
C SER A 112 11.05 -12.37 -4.14
N ASP A 113 10.81 -13.66 -3.97
CA ASP A 113 9.62 -14.22 -3.32
C ASP A 113 9.44 -13.64 -1.91
N LYS A 114 10.56 -13.53 -1.17
CA LYS A 114 10.61 -12.87 0.15
C LYS A 114 10.04 -11.45 0.12
N THR A 115 10.32 -10.66 -0.91
CA THR A 115 9.80 -9.29 -1.03
C THR A 115 8.30 -9.30 -1.27
N ILE A 116 7.80 -10.21 -2.10
CA ILE A 116 6.36 -10.32 -2.42
C ILE A 116 5.57 -10.73 -1.18
N ILE A 117 6.04 -11.74 -0.44
CA ILE A 117 5.40 -12.21 0.80
C ILE A 117 5.33 -11.08 1.83
N ILE A 118 6.46 -10.40 2.06
CA ILE A 118 6.53 -9.29 3.01
C ILE A 118 5.61 -8.13 2.56
N ALA A 119 5.60 -7.82 1.27
CA ALA A 119 4.70 -6.80 0.73
C ALA A 119 3.23 -7.17 0.92
N ASN A 120 2.86 -8.44 0.75
CA ASN A 120 1.48 -8.89 0.97
C ASN A 120 1.04 -8.65 2.42
N ASN A 121 1.89 -9.03 3.38
CA ASN A 121 1.62 -8.79 4.80
C ASN A 121 1.53 -7.28 5.11
N ILE A 122 2.44 -6.47 4.58
CA ILE A 122 2.36 -5.00 4.74
C ILE A 122 1.08 -4.44 4.13
N VAL A 123 0.64 -4.92 2.95
CA VAL A 123 -0.60 -4.44 2.33
C VAL A 123 -1.81 -4.77 3.20
N LYS A 124 -1.86 -5.98 3.78
CA LYS A 124 -2.91 -6.36 4.74
C LYS A 124 -2.90 -5.43 5.93
N GLU A 125 -1.75 -5.20 6.55
CA GLU A 125 -1.63 -4.26 7.67
C GLU A 125 -2.12 -2.87 7.27
N LEU A 126 -1.65 -2.30 6.16
CA LEU A 126 -2.03 -0.97 5.69
C LEU A 126 -3.54 -0.84 5.41
N LEU A 127 -4.15 -1.83 4.76
CA LEU A 127 -5.56 -1.81 4.37
C LEU A 127 -6.51 -2.35 5.44
N PHE A 128 -5.98 -2.95 6.52
CA PHE A 128 -6.80 -3.45 7.62
C PHE A 128 -7.60 -2.31 8.25
N LYS A 129 -8.88 -2.58 8.42
CA LYS A 129 -9.86 -1.67 9.00
C LYS A 129 -10.34 -2.29 10.32
N PRO A 130 -9.94 -1.74 11.49
CA PRO A 130 -10.27 -2.30 12.79
C PRO A 130 -11.77 -2.50 13.01
N GLU A 131 -12.61 -1.70 12.34
CA GLU A 131 -14.07 -1.84 12.37
C GLU A 131 -14.60 -3.18 11.83
N TYR A 132 -13.80 -3.93 11.07
CA TYR A 132 -14.16 -5.28 10.62
C TYR A 132 -13.81 -6.36 11.65
N LEU A 133 -13.07 -6.04 12.71
CA LEU A 133 -12.81 -6.97 13.82
C LEU A 133 -13.90 -6.78 14.87
N THR A 134 -15.12 -7.19 14.52
CA THR A 134 -16.26 -7.17 15.45
C THR A 134 -16.02 -8.12 16.61
N ASP A 135 -16.69 -7.89 17.74
CA ASP A 135 -16.55 -8.79 18.89
C ASP A 135 -17.00 -10.21 18.55
N GLU A 136 -18.01 -10.37 17.68
CA GLU A 136 -18.41 -11.68 17.12
C GLU A 136 -17.27 -12.40 16.38
N ILE A 137 -16.50 -11.67 15.55
CA ILE A 137 -15.35 -12.24 14.83
C ILE A 137 -14.21 -12.57 15.80
N LYS A 138 -14.01 -11.78 16.85
CA LYS A 138 -13.00 -12.08 17.89
C LYS A 138 -13.37 -13.34 18.66
N ASP A 139 -14.62 -13.44 19.10
CA ASP A 139 -15.13 -14.61 19.82
C ASP A 139 -15.01 -15.87 18.95
N GLU A 140 -15.30 -15.77 17.64
CA GLU A 140 -15.11 -16.88 16.71
C GLU A 140 -13.63 -17.27 16.61
N ILE A 141 -12.70 -16.32 16.43
CA ILE A 141 -11.26 -16.60 16.36
C ILE A 141 -10.76 -17.28 17.64
N GLU A 142 -11.14 -16.77 18.83
CA GLU A 142 -10.78 -17.38 20.12
C GLU A 142 -11.30 -18.81 20.23
N MET A 143 -12.51 -19.08 19.75
CA MET A 143 -13.05 -20.45 19.71
C MET A 143 -12.28 -21.40 18.79
N TRP A 144 -11.69 -20.91 17.69
CA TRP A 144 -10.85 -21.74 16.81
C TRP A 144 -9.46 -21.98 17.41
N ASP A 145 -8.89 -20.99 18.09
CA ASP A 145 -7.58 -21.09 18.75
C ASP A 145 -7.60 -22.06 19.96
N ASP A 146 -8.74 -22.17 20.65
CA ASP A 146 -8.94 -23.10 21.78
C ASP A 146 -9.10 -24.58 21.35
N VAL A 147 -9.22 -24.86 20.04
CA VAL A 147 -9.44 -26.20 19.49
C VAL A 147 -8.13 -26.89 19.01
N GLU A 148 -6.99 -26.19 19.01
CA GLU A 148 -5.63 -26.74 18.80
C GLU A 148 -4.91 -27.12 20.11
#